data_AF-A0A1H4EKF8-F1
#
_entry.id   AF-A0A1H4EKF8-F1
#
_cell.length_a   1.000
_cell.length_b   1.000
_cell.length_c   1.000
_cell.angle_alpha   90.00
_cell.angle_beta   90.00
_cell.angle_gamma   90.00
#
_symmetry.space_group_name_H-M   'P 1'
#
loop_
_entity.id
_entity.type
_entity.pdbx_description
1 polymer ?
#
loop_
_entity_poly.entity_id
_entity_poly.type
_entity_poly.pdbx_seq_one_letter_code
_entity_poly.pdbx_strand_id
1 'polypeptide(L)'
;MNAKYSMIGLPVAALLLACNAGLVSASDHYQMAIVEATPGANAIQQGDAAKGLSTLHSSKADGDVFARTMALCVANTQLADISGASSACTRAINLARSQAQASATERREMQALALSNRGVMHWVAQDLAKAQQDFQRAAKLSDSELVQHNLQQFSSRLESLTAQR
;
A
#
# COMPACT_ATOMS: atom_id res chain seq x y z
N MET A 1 30.78 46.43 -4.08
CA MET A 1 30.01 47.65 -4.44
C MET A 1 28.64 47.22 -4.94
N ASN A 2 27.62 47.98 -4.57
CA ASN A 2 26.18 47.66 -4.55
C ASN A 2 25.52 47.29 -5.89
N ALA A 3 24.48 46.46 -5.83
CA ALA A 3 23.23 46.59 -6.61
C ALA A 3 22.09 45.90 -5.83
N LYS A 4 21.21 46.67 -5.17
CA LYS A 4 19.88 47.14 -5.64
C LYS A 4 18.83 46.00 -5.77
N TYR A 5 17.91 45.97 -4.80
CA TYR A 5 16.68 45.17 -4.83
C TYR A 5 15.70 45.68 -5.89
N SER A 6 15.08 44.78 -6.64
CA SER A 6 13.84 44.99 -7.38
C SER A 6 12.90 43.83 -7.07
N MET A 7 11.73 44.14 -6.51
CA MET A 7 10.68 43.17 -6.19
C MET A 7 9.72 43.07 -7.37
N ILE A 8 9.45 41.86 -7.87
CA ILE A 8 8.16 41.46 -8.45
C ILE A 8 7.99 39.94 -8.22
N GLY A 9 6.95 39.62 -7.44
CA GLY A 9 6.13 38.40 -7.55
C GLY A 9 6.81 37.03 -7.47
N LEU A 10 7.09 36.54 -6.25
CA LEU A 10 7.17 35.09 -6.03
C LEU A 10 5.75 34.58 -5.79
N PRO A 11 5.15 33.77 -6.68
CA PRO A 11 4.01 32.97 -6.29
C PRO A 11 4.50 32.01 -5.21
N VAL A 12 3.78 31.97 -4.10
CA VAL A 12 3.91 30.95 -3.07
C VAL A 12 3.65 29.61 -3.76
N ALA A 13 4.71 28.94 -4.19
CA ALA A 13 4.66 27.55 -4.57
C ALA A 13 4.32 26.78 -3.30
N ALA A 14 3.05 26.44 -3.15
CA ALA A 14 2.58 25.48 -2.19
C ALA A 14 3.41 24.20 -2.38
N LEU A 15 4.34 23.94 -1.46
CA LEU A 15 4.93 22.61 -1.33
C LEU A 15 3.81 21.67 -0.86
N LEU A 16 3.10 21.11 -1.83
CA LEU A 16 2.35 19.87 -1.63
C LEU A 16 3.40 18.80 -1.31
N LEU A 17 3.48 18.40 -0.03
CA LEU A 17 4.16 17.17 0.36
C LEU A 17 3.36 16.01 -0.26
N ALA A 18 3.65 15.67 -1.50
CA ALA A 18 3.17 14.44 -2.12
C ALA A 18 3.93 13.28 -1.46
N CYS A 19 3.26 12.53 -0.59
CA CYS A 19 3.72 11.18 -0.24
C CYS A 19 3.65 10.35 -1.52
N ASN A 20 4.78 10.16 -2.21
CA ASN A 20 4.88 9.20 -3.30
C ASN A 20 4.73 7.79 -2.74
N ALA A 21 3.50 7.27 -2.76
CA ALA A 21 3.25 5.85 -2.66
C ALA A 21 3.38 5.26 -4.07
N GLY A 22 4.35 4.38 -4.26
CA GLY A 22 4.51 3.67 -5.53
C GLY A 22 3.53 2.52 -5.62
N LEU A 23 2.93 2.32 -6.79
CA LEU A 23 2.03 1.20 -7.07
C LEU A 23 2.83 -0.02 -7.52
N VAL A 24 2.43 -1.21 -7.05
CA VAL A 24 2.95 -2.48 -7.59
C VAL A 24 1.80 -3.42 -7.93
N SER A 25 1.91 -4.08 -9.08
CA SER A 25 1.00 -5.14 -9.49
C SER A 25 1.33 -6.42 -8.71
N ALA A 26 0.35 -6.96 -7.98
CA ALA A 26 0.48 -8.25 -7.28
C ALA A 26 -0.16 -9.41 -8.07
N SER A 27 -1.02 -9.08 -9.02
CA SER A 27 -1.52 -9.91 -10.12
C SER A 27 -1.98 -8.94 -11.21
N ASP A 28 -2.13 -9.36 -12.47
CA ASP A 28 -2.45 -8.52 -13.65
C ASP A 28 -3.65 -7.54 -13.50
N HIS A 29 -4.39 -7.60 -12.39
CA HIS A 29 -5.61 -6.83 -12.14
C HIS A 29 -5.63 -6.05 -10.80
N TYR A 30 -4.80 -6.41 -9.82
CA TYR A 30 -4.84 -5.81 -8.48
C TYR A 30 -3.52 -5.10 -8.14
N GLN A 31 -3.66 -3.93 -7.52
CA GLN A 31 -2.53 -3.12 -7.08
C GLN A 31 -2.34 -3.27 -5.57
N MET A 32 -1.09 -3.29 -5.11
CA MET A 32 -0.78 -3.17 -3.69
C MET A 32 0.06 -1.91 -3.45
N ALA A 33 -0.21 -1.26 -2.32
CA ALA A 33 0.51 -0.08 -1.87
C ALA A 33 1.85 -0.46 -1.23
N ILE A 34 2.92 0.23 -1.60
CA ILE A 34 4.23 0.14 -0.94
C ILE A 34 4.80 1.56 -0.75
N VAL A 35 5.51 1.77 0.36
CA VAL A 35 6.21 3.04 0.61
C VAL A 35 7.57 2.98 -0.06
N GLU A 36 7.81 3.83 -1.05
CA GLU A 36 8.98 3.76 -1.96
C GLU A 36 10.32 3.85 -1.24
N ALA A 37 10.40 4.66 -0.18
CA ALA A 37 11.62 4.84 0.62
C ALA A 37 12.01 3.59 1.45
N THR A 38 11.21 2.52 1.43
CA THR A 38 11.48 1.31 2.20
C THR A 38 12.61 0.50 1.55
N PRO A 39 13.62 0.05 2.30
CA PRO A 39 14.64 -0.87 1.79
C PRO A 39 14.01 -2.09 1.11
N GLY A 40 14.39 -2.36 -0.14
CA GLY A 40 13.83 -3.46 -0.93
C GLY A 40 12.56 -3.13 -1.72
N ALA A 41 11.92 -1.96 -1.50
CA ALA A 41 10.70 -1.59 -2.21
C ALA A 41 10.87 -1.59 -3.74
N ASN A 42 11.96 -1.01 -4.26
CA ASN A 42 12.22 -0.99 -5.70
C ASN A 42 12.29 -2.40 -6.31
N ALA A 43 12.89 -3.37 -5.61
CA ALA A 43 12.96 -4.75 -6.10
C ALA A 43 11.55 -5.39 -6.12
N ILE A 44 10.76 -5.16 -5.08
CA ILE A 44 9.36 -5.64 -4.98
C ILE A 44 8.51 -5.04 -6.11
N GLN A 45 8.65 -3.74 -6.37
CA GLN A 45 7.94 -3.04 -7.45
C GLN A 45 8.27 -3.58 -8.84
N GLN A 46 9.50 -4.05 -9.04
CA GLN A 46 9.97 -4.66 -10.28
C GLN A 46 9.62 -6.15 -10.39
N GLY A 47 8.89 -6.70 -9.40
CA GLY A 47 8.49 -8.12 -9.37
C GLY A 47 9.56 -9.06 -8.78
N ASP A 48 10.74 -8.55 -8.40
CA ASP A 48 11.76 -9.32 -7.70
C ASP A 48 11.49 -9.34 -6.18
N ALA A 49 10.36 -9.97 -5.85
CA ALA A 49 9.86 -10.08 -4.48
C ALA A 49 10.85 -10.80 -3.55
N ALA A 50 11.57 -11.80 -4.06
CA ALA A 50 12.55 -12.57 -3.30
C ALA A 50 13.75 -11.70 -2.88
N LYS A 51 14.32 -10.93 -3.81
CA LYS A 51 15.39 -9.96 -3.50
C LYS A 51 14.90 -8.86 -2.57
N GLY A 52 13.69 -8.37 -2.80
CA GLY A 52 13.02 -7.42 -1.93
C GLY A 52 12.93 -7.92 -0.48
N LEU A 53 12.43 -9.15 -0.30
CA LEU A 53 12.29 -9.79 1.01
C LEU A 53 13.64 -10.02 1.68
N SER A 54 14.65 -10.48 0.92
CA SER A 54 16.02 -10.60 1.44
C SER A 54 16.56 -9.26 1.95
N THR A 55 16.33 -8.18 1.21
CA THR A 55 16.77 -6.82 1.58
C THR A 55 16.04 -6.33 2.83
N LEU A 56 14.73 -6.56 2.91
CA LEU A 56 13.93 -6.23 4.09
C LEU A 56 14.48 -6.93 5.32
N HIS A 57 14.81 -8.23 5.24
CA HIS A 57 15.34 -9.00 6.38
C HIS A 57 16.76 -8.56 6.79
N SER A 58 17.65 -8.29 5.84
CA SER A 58 19.05 -7.94 6.14
C SER A 58 19.23 -6.47 6.54
N SER A 59 18.28 -5.60 6.24
CA SER A 59 18.38 -4.17 6.54
C SER A 59 18.32 -3.92 8.05
N LYS A 60 19.36 -3.27 8.56
CA LYS A 60 19.47 -2.71 9.92
C LYS A 60 18.91 -1.30 10.04
N ALA A 61 18.35 -0.74 8.96
CA ALA A 61 17.81 0.60 9.00
C ALA A 61 16.66 0.68 10.03
N ASP A 62 16.72 1.66 10.92
CA ASP A 62 15.61 2.10 11.77
C ASP A 62 14.55 2.79 10.90
N GLY A 63 13.99 2.04 9.97
CA GLY A 63 12.97 2.50 9.05
C GLY A 63 11.59 2.53 9.70
N ASP A 64 10.68 3.28 9.09
CA ASP A 64 9.27 3.26 9.46
C ASP A 64 8.74 1.81 9.49
N VAL A 65 8.38 1.35 10.69
CA VAL A 65 7.93 -0.01 10.94
C VAL A 65 6.65 -0.33 10.16
N PHE A 66 5.77 0.66 9.95
CA PHE A 66 4.59 0.48 9.10
C PHE A 66 5.01 0.25 7.65
N ALA A 67 5.85 1.13 7.10
CA ALA A 67 6.36 1.03 5.74
C ALA A 67 7.04 -0.33 5.46
N ARG A 68 7.91 -0.76 6.37
CA ARG A 68 8.57 -2.09 6.31
C ARG A 68 7.55 -3.23 6.34
N THR A 69 6.50 -3.12 7.16
CA THR A 69 5.46 -4.15 7.26
C THR A 69 4.56 -4.19 6.02
N MET A 70 4.25 -3.04 5.43
CA MET A 70 3.56 -2.96 4.14
C MET A 70 4.38 -3.65 3.05
N ALA A 71 5.68 -3.38 2.96
CA ALA A 71 6.57 -4.03 2.00
C ALA A 71 6.65 -5.56 2.20
N LEU A 72 6.72 -6.03 3.46
CA LEU A 72 6.65 -7.46 3.77
C LEU A 72 5.33 -8.10 3.33
N CYS A 73 4.20 -7.43 3.56
CA CYS A 73 2.88 -7.89 3.11
C CYS A 73 2.85 -8.08 1.59
N VAL A 74 3.36 -7.09 0.84
CA VAL A 74 3.42 -7.16 -0.62
C VAL A 74 4.34 -8.29 -1.10
N ALA A 75 5.59 -8.33 -0.61
CA ALA A 75 6.57 -9.31 -1.07
C ALA A 75 6.11 -10.75 -0.82
N ASN A 76 5.58 -11.04 0.37
CA ASN A 76 5.06 -12.38 0.68
C ASN A 76 3.81 -12.71 -0.14
N THR A 77 2.95 -11.73 -0.44
CA THR A 77 1.79 -11.94 -1.32
C THR A 77 2.22 -12.31 -2.74
N GLN A 78 3.20 -11.59 -3.31
CA GLN A 78 3.77 -11.89 -4.63
C GLN A 78 4.44 -13.27 -4.70
N LEU A 79 5.04 -13.71 -3.60
CA LEU A 79 5.65 -15.05 -3.47
C LEU A 79 4.63 -16.15 -3.14
N ALA A 80 3.35 -15.82 -2.99
CA ALA A 80 2.30 -16.71 -2.50
C ALA A 80 2.60 -17.36 -1.12
N ASP A 81 3.48 -16.76 -0.30
CA ASP A 81 3.64 -17.12 1.11
C ASP A 81 2.48 -16.51 1.91
N ILE A 82 1.33 -17.20 1.90
CA ILE A 82 0.10 -16.74 2.53
C ILE A 82 0.25 -16.57 4.04
N SER A 83 1.09 -17.38 4.69
CA SER A 83 1.32 -17.29 6.14
C SER A 83 2.09 -16.01 6.48
N GLY A 84 3.23 -15.80 5.80
CA GLY A 84 4.02 -14.57 5.93
C GLY A 84 3.22 -13.32 5.58
N ALA A 85 2.47 -13.37 4.48
CA ALA A 85 1.64 -12.27 4.01
C ALA A 85 0.53 -11.93 5.01
N SER A 86 -0.23 -12.91 5.48
CA SER A 86 -1.32 -12.70 6.44
C SER A 86 -0.85 -12.04 7.74
N SER A 87 0.29 -12.52 8.28
CA SER A 87 0.92 -11.94 9.46
C SER A 87 1.34 -10.48 9.22
N ALA A 88 2.06 -10.22 8.12
CA ALA A 88 2.53 -8.89 7.79
C ALA A 88 1.37 -7.91 7.52
N CYS A 89 0.41 -8.25 6.66
CA CYS A 89 -0.70 -7.37 6.33
C CYS A 89 -1.55 -7.03 7.58
N THR A 90 -1.81 -8.02 8.44
CA THR A 90 -2.54 -7.80 9.70
C THR A 90 -1.76 -6.88 10.65
N ARG A 91 -0.44 -7.05 10.74
CA ARG A 91 0.42 -6.17 11.54
C ARG A 91 0.40 -4.74 10.98
N ALA A 92 0.41 -4.54 9.65
CA ALA A 92 0.32 -3.22 9.04
C ALA A 92 -0.99 -2.50 9.41
N ILE A 93 -2.14 -3.20 9.38
CA ILE A 93 -3.44 -2.66 9.80
C ILE A 93 -3.40 -2.20 11.26
N ASN A 94 -2.79 -2.98 12.15
CA ASN A 94 -2.69 -2.64 13.55
C ASN A 94 -1.78 -1.42 13.78
N LEU A 95 -0.63 -1.37 13.09
CA LEU A 95 0.30 -0.25 13.16
C LEU A 95 -0.32 1.05 12.66
N ALA A 96 -1.10 1.00 11.56
CA ALA A 96 -1.83 2.17 11.06
C ALA A 96 -2.74 2.78 12.12
N ARG A 97 -3.42 1.96 12.92
CA ARG A 97 -4.33 2.41 13.99
C ARG A 97 -3.58 3.00 15.18
N SER A 98 -2.37 2.54 15.46
CA SER A 98 -1.58 2.95 16.62
C SER A 98 -0.52 4.02 16.31
N GLN A 99 -0.47 4.54 15.06
CA GLN A 99 0.54 5.53 14.68
C GLN A 99 0.27 6.87 15.37
N ALA A 100 0.97 7.12 16.47
CA ALA A 100 0.74 8.26 17.36
C ALA A 100 1.08 9.61 16.70
N GLN A 101 2.07 9.62 15.80
CA GLN A 101 2.53 10.84 15.13
C GLN A 101 1.67 11.23 13.91
N ALA A 102 0.79 10.34 13.45
CA ALA A 102 -0.10 10.60 12.33
C ALA A 102 -1.38 11.31 12.80
N SER A 103 -1.95 12.17 11.96
CA SER A 103 -3.31 12.69 12.13
C SER A 103 -4.34 11.56 12.02
N ALA A 104 -5.58 11.85 12.43
CA ALA A 104 -6.68 10.88 12.29
C ALA A 104 -6.95 10.52 10.82
N THR A 105 -6.81 11.49 9.91
CA THR A 105 -6.98 11.28 8.46
C THR A 105 -5.87 10.40 7.90
N GLU A 106 -4.61 10.67 8.25
CA GLU A 106 -3.49 9.83 7.82
C GLU A 106 -3.60 8.40 8.33
N ARG A 107 -3.98 8.20 9.61
CA ARG A 107 -4.23 6.85 10.14
C ARG A 107 -5.33 6.12 9.39
N ARG A 108 -6.41 6.82 9.00
CA ARG A 108 -7.49 6.24 8.19
C ARG A 108 -6.99 5.82 6.82
N GLU A 109 -6.20 6.67 6.15
CA GLU A 109 -5.61 6.35 4.84
C GLU A 109 -4.66 5.15 4.94
N MET A 110 -3.72 5.18 5.89
CA MET A 110 -2.81 4.06 6.16
C MET A 110 -3.57 2.76 6.40
N GLN A 111 -4.66 2.82 7.16
CA GLN A 111 -5.50 1.66 7.43
C GLN A 111 -6.22 1.18 6.17
N ALA A 112 -6.73 2.09 5.34
CA ALA A 112 -7.40 1.76 4.08
C ALA A 112 -6.44 1.05 3.11
N LEU A 113 -5.22 1.58 2.93
CA LEU A 113 -4.19 0.97 2.10
C LEU A 113 -3.77 -0.41 2.62
N ALA A 114 -3.57 -0.56 3.93
CA ALA A 114 -3.21 -1.84 4.53
C ALA A 114 -4.34 -2.90 4.40
N LEU A 115 -5.60 -2.48 4.52
CA LEU A 115 -6.76 -3.34 4.27
C LEU A 115 -6.86 -3.73 2.79
N SER A 116 -6.67 -2.77 1.87
CA SER A 116 -6.66 -3.05 0.43
C SER A 116 -5.58 -4.09 0.07
N ASN A 117 -4.36 -3.93 0.60
CA ASN A 117 -3.31 -4.92 0.46
C ASN A 117 -3.71 -6.30 1.00
N ARG A 118 -4.30 -6.37 2.20
CA ARG A 118 -4.76 -7.65 2.75
C ARG A 118 -5.89 -8.28 1.94
N GLY A 119 -6.75 -7.46 1.33
CA GLY A 119 -7.77 -7.90 0.38
C GLY A 119 -7.16 -8.60 -0.84
N VAL A 120 -6.08 -8.04 -1.41
CA VAL A 120 -5.33 -8.69 -2.49
C VAL A 120 -4.69 -10.01 -2.03
N MET A 121 -4.12 -10.04 -0.83
CA MET A 121 -3.59 -11.29 -0.25
C MET A 121 -4.68 -12.36 -0.12
N HIS A 122 -5.86 -12.01 0.40
CA HIS A 122 -6.98 -12.94 0.50
C HIS A 122 -7.48 -13.42 -0.87
N TRP A 123 -7.46 -12.54 -1.89
CA TRP A 123 -7.73 -12.93 -3.27
C TRP A 123 -6.74 -13.98 -3.78
N VAL A 124 -5.43 -13.76 -3.58
CA VAL A 124 -4.39 -14.74 -3.96
C VAL A 124 -4.59 -16.06 -3.21
N ALA A 125 -4.98 -16.00 -1.94
CA ALA A 125 -5.32 -17.17 -1.13
C ALA A 125 -6.68 -17.85 -1.49
N GLN A 126 -7.40 -17.34 -2.50
CA GLN A 126 -8.74 -17.80 -2.89
C GLN A 126 -9.82 -17.67 -1.79
N ASP A 127 -9.59 -16.82 -0.78
CA ASP A 127 -10.55 -16.50 0.28
C ASP A 127 -11.39 -15.27 -0.12
N LEU A 128 -12.30 -15.48 -1.08
CA LEU A 128 -13.07 -14.40 -1.69
C LEU A 128 -13.94 -13.63 -0.68
N ALA A 129 -14.46 -14.32 0.34
CA ALA A 129 -15.28 -13.68 1.38
C ALA A 129 -14.46 -12.68 2.21
N LYS A 130 -13.25 -13.06 2.63
CA LYS A 130 -12.36 -12.12 3.35
C LYS A 130 -11.80 -11.04 2.45
N ALA A 131 -11.49 -11.35 1.19
CA ALA A 131 -11.08 -10.35 0.21
C ALA A 131 -12.15 -9.26 0.04
N GLN A 132 -13.41 -9.66 -0.16
CA GLN A 132 -14.54 -8.74 -0.24
C GLN A 132 -14.66 -7.86 1.00
N GLN A 133 -14.60 -8.47 2.19
CA GLN A 133 -14.71 -7.75 3.46
C GLN A 133 -13.62 -6.67 3.59
N ASP A 134 -12.38 -7.00 3.27
CA ASP A 134 -11.26 -6.08 3.39
C ASP A 134 -11.33 -4.95 2.36
N PHE A 135 -11.65 -5.23 1.09
CA PHE A 135 -11.83 -4.19 0.07
C PHE A 135 -12.98 -3.23 0.41
N GLN A 136 -14.13 -3.76 0.83
CA GLN A 136 -15.26 -2.93 1.25
C GLN A 136 -14.94 -2.08 2.48
N ARG A 137 -14.16 -2.62 3.42
CA ARG A 137 -13.74 -1.86 4.60
C ARG A 137 -12.72 -0.78 4.25
N ALA A 138 -11.81 -1.05 3.30
CA ALA A 138 -10.87 -0.06 2.80
C ALA A 138 -11.62 1.13 2.17
N ALA A 139 -12.59 0.85 1.28
CA ALA A 139 -13.37 1.90 0.60
C ALA A 139 -14.25 2.74 1.54
N LYS A 140 -14.62 2.22 2.72
CA LYS A 140 -15.31 3.01 3.76
C LYS A 140 -14.39 4.00 4.48
N LEU A 141 -13.08 3.80 4.41
CA LEU A 141 -12.07 4.60 5.10
C LEU A 141 -11.40 5.62 4.18
N SER A 142 -11.35 5.33 2.87
CA SER A 142 -10.69 6.15 1.87
C SER A 142 -11.31 6.00 0.49
N ASP A 143 -11.34 7.11 -0.24
CA ASP A 143 -11.72 7.19 -1.66
C ASP A 143 -10.49 7.21 -2.57
N SER A 144 -9.31 6.80 -2.10
CA SER A 144 -8.10 6.80 -2.92
C SER A 144 -8.23 5.88 -4.14
N GLU A 145 -7.63 6.29 -5.24
CA GLU A 145 -7.75 5.63 -6.55
C GLU A 145 -7.42 4.13 -6.47
N LEU A 146 -6.35 3.77 -5.76
CA LEU A 146 -5.95 2.38 -5.54
C LEU A 146 -7.06 1.57 -4.85
N VAL A 147 -7.62 2.11 -3.77
CA VAL A 147 -8.67 1.43 -2.99
C VAL A 147 -9.91 1.19 -3.85
N GLN A 148 -10.32 2.21 -4.59
CA GLN A 148 -11.50 2.13 -5.46
C GLN A 148 -11.26 1.19 -6.66
N HIS A 149 -10.10 1.29 -7.30
CA HIS A 149 -9.68 0.38 -8.38
C HIS A 149 -9.77 -1.08 -7.92
N ASN A 150 -9.16 -1.42 -6.78
CA ASN A 150 -9.18 -2.80 -6.30
C ASN A 150 -10.58 -3.32 -5.96
N LEU A 151 -11.42 -2.49 -5.32
CA LEU A 151 -12.81 -2.88 -5.03
C LEU A 151 -13.63 -3.10 -6.31
N GLN A 152 -13.47 -2.22 -7.29
CA GLN A 152 -14.16 -2.34 -8.58
C GLN A 152 -13.72 -3.61 -9.32
N GLN A 153 -12.41 -3.86 -9.41
CA GLN A 153 -11.86 -5.08 -10.02
C GLN A 153 -12.38 -6.34 -9.33
N PHE A 154 -12.44 -6.35 -7.99
CA PHE A 154 -13.03 -7.46 -7.24
C PHE A 154 -14.50 -7.70 -7.57
N SER A 155 -15.30 -6.63 -7.61
CA SER A 155 -16.74 -6.70 -7.84
C SER A 155 -17.05 -7.27 -9.23
N SER A 156 -16.42 -6.73 -10.28
CA SER A 156 -16.61 -7.23 -11.66
C SER A 156 -16.20 -8.69 -11.82
N ARG A 157 -15.16 -9.14 -11.10
CA ARG A 157 -14.71 -10.52 -11.16
C ARG A 157 -15.64 -11.48 -10.44
N LEU A 158 -16.13 -11.09 -9.26
CA LEU A 158 -17.12 -11.86 -8.52
C LEU A 158 -18.39 -12.06 -9.35
N GLU A 159 -18.89 -11.01 -10.00
CA GLU A 159 -20.03 -11.08 -10.93
C GLU A 159 -19.78 -12.12 -12.04
N SER A 160 -18.62 -12.05 -12.70
CA SER A 160 -18.26 -13.00 -13.77
C SER A 160 -18.20 -14.46 -13.30
N LEU A 161 -17.74 -14.70 -12.07
CA LEU A 161 -17.67 -16.04 -11.47
C LEU A 161 -19.06 -16.59 -11.14
N THR A 162 -19.99 -15.71 -10.75
CA THR A 162 -21.37 -16.10 -10.45
C THR A 162 -22.21 -16.32 -11.71
N ALA A 163 -21.93 -15.59 -12.79
CA ALA A 163 -22.65 -15.71 -14.06
C ALA A 163 -22.27 -16.98 -14.87
N GLN A 164 -21.18 -17.66 -14.51
CA GLN A 164 -20.70 -18.90 -15.15
C GLN A 164 -21.17 -20.18 -14.43
N ARG A 165 -21.97 -20.04 -13.37
CA ARG A 165 -22.59 -21.16 -12.63
C ARG A 165 -24.05 -21.29 -13.00
#